data_AF-A0A2V7ZLN4-F1
#
_entry.id   AF-A0A2V7ZLN4-F1
#
_cell.length_a   1.000
_cell.length_b   1.000
_cell.length_c   1.000
_cell.angle_alpha   90.00
_cell.angle_beta   90.00
_cell.angle_gamma   90.00
#
_symmetry.space_group_name_H-M   'P 1'
#
loop_
_entity.id
_entity.type
_entity.pdbx_description
1 polymer ?
#
loop_
_entity_poly.entity_id
_entity_poly.type
_entity_poly.pdbx_seq_one_letter_code
_entity_poly.pdbx_strand_id
1 'polypeptide(L)'
;MSALAEQTLGIAMPLDATAIKAGAPVPVAELDLGRLKGDLRQIGWAPDGTELYIQTVEGPAPSEHPRHYVVPATGGAPTSVDRQPEWAQTYWAFKSDRSAPGVPTLMIDVKQTLENLKFGTGSAGAADGGDRAGGGTVMSGANLDRAAQSQKLTVWRFILLDQIVSEFVNQRPIPGLMFSWGPRGTGVIAYTDADGRLMLLDQERRRQTIGGVKDAVLPAWSTGGERLAYAQKTGRRKYRLMCVTLAK
;
A
#
# COMPACT_ATOMS: atom_id res chain seq x y z
N MET A 1 -11.33 -26.78 -26.30
CA MET A 1 -10.74 -27.73 -25.34
C MET A 1 -9.28 -27.38 -25.13
N SER A 2 -8.95 -26.74 -24.00
CA SER A 2 -7.59 -26.61 -23.50
C SER A 2 -7.68 -26.32 -22.01
N ALA A 3 -6.79 -26.97 -21.26
CA ALA A 3 -6.97 -27.38 -19.88
C ALA A 3 -7.21 -26.22 -18.91
N LEU A 4 -8.32 -26.32 -18.18
CA LEU A 4 -8.42 -25.78 -16.83
C LEU A 4 -7.31 -26.43 -16.03
N ALA A 5 -6.23 -25.70 -15.78
CA ALA A 5 -5.26 -26.11 -14.76
C ALA A 5 -6.03 -26.13 -13.44
N GLU A 6 -6.38 -27.33 -12.99
CA GLU A 6 -6.80 -27.61 -11.62
C GLU A 6 -5.69 -27.07 -10.71
N GLN A 7 -5.88 -25.84 -10.21
CA GLN A 7 -5.16 -25.40 -9.03
C GLN A 7 -5.47 -26.44 -7.97
N THR A 8 -4.47 -27.21 -7.59
CA THR A 8 -4.53 -28.09 -6.43
C THR A 8 -4.70 -27.18 -5.22
N LEU A 9 -5.95 -26.84 -4.91
CA LEU A 9 -6.38 -25.97 -3.82
C LEU A 9 -6.18 -26.72 -2.51
N GLY A 10 -4.92 -26.82 -2.07
CA GLY A 10 -4.63 -27.12 -0.69
C GLY A 10 -5.27 -26.04 0.18
N ILE A 11 -6.14 -26.43 1.11
CA ILE A 11 -6.61 -25.53 2.15
C ILE A 11 -5.38 -25.21 3.00
N ALA A 12 -4.78 -24.04 2.81
CA ALA A 12 -3.69 -23.61 3.68
C ALA A 12 -4.26 -23.42 5.09
N MET A 13 -3.55 -23.91 6.09
CA MET A 13 -3.92 -23.71 7.49
C MET A 13 -3.76 -22.23 7.88
N PRO A 14 -4.52 -21.75 8.88
CA PRO A 14 -4.30 -20.44 9.46
C PRO A 14 -2.82 -20.25 9.84
N LEU A 15 -2.25 -19.10 9.47
CA LEU A 15 -0.87 -18.76 9.81
C LEU A 15 -0.80 -17.95 11.09
N ASP A 16 0.23 -18.22 11.90
CA ASP A 16 0.63 -17.35 13.01
C ASP A 16 1.56 -16.26 12.47
N ALA A 17 1.09 -15.01 12.48
CA ALA A 17 1.87 -13.88 11.97
C ALA A 17 3.21 -13.69 12.71
N THR A 18 3.30 -14.09 13.98
CA THR A 18 4.51 -13.98 14.81
C THR A 18 5.49 -15.14 14.66
N ALA A 19 5.05 -16.25 14.07
CA ALA A 19 5.91 -17.38 13.75
C ALA A 19 6.63 -17.20 12.39
N ILE A 20 6.14 -16.30 11.54
CA ILE A 20 6.69 -16.08 10.20
C ILE A 20 8.09 -15.45 10.31
N LYS A 21 9.12 -16.18 9.88
CA LYS A 21 10.47 -15.65 9.78
C LYS A 21 10.65 -14.92 8.46
N ALA A 22 10.86 -13.61 8.55
CA ALA A 22 11.13 -12.77 7.40
C ALA A 22 12.64 -12.63 7.15
N GLY A 23 13.07 -12.90 5.92
CA GLY A 23 14.43 -12.62 5.47
C GLY A 23 14.70 -11.12 5.30
N ALA A 24 15.95 -10.78 4.98
CA ALA A 24 16.30 -9.40 4.63
C ALA A 24 15.61 -8.99 3.31
N PRO A 25 15.06 -7.76 3.21
CA PRO A 25 14.53 -7.28 1.94
C PRO A 25 15.60 -7.16 0.85
N VAL A 26 15.30 -7.69 -0.34
CA VAL A 26 16.18 -7.68 -1.51
C VAL A 26 15.55 -6.84 -2.62
N PRO A 27 16.30 -5.92 -3.26
CA PRO A 27 15.79 -5.20 -4.42
C PRO A 27 15.69 -6.11 -5.65
N VAL A 28 14.55 -6.05 -6.32
CA VAL A 28 14.24 -6.78 -7.57
C VAL A 28 14.43 -5.85 -8.77
N ALA A 29 13.89 -4.62 -8.70
CA ALA A 29 13.97 -3.66 -9.80
C ALA A 29 13.89 -2.21 -9.31
N GLU A 30 14.45 -1.29 -10.09
CA GLU A 30 14.22 0.15 -9.94
C GLU A 30 13.02 0.56 -10.80
N LEU A 31 12.08 1.29 -10.20
CA LEU A 31 10.89 1.81 -10.85
C LEU A 31 10.99 3.34 -10.91
N ASP A 32 11.42 3.86 -12.06
CA ASP A 32 11.43 5.29 -12.34
C ASP A 32 10.10 5.69 -12.99
N LEU A 33 9.19 6.28 -12.22
CA LEU A 33 7.88 6.71 -12.71
C LEU A 33 7.96 7.90 -13.68
N GLY A 34 9.10 8.58 -13.80
CA GLY A 34 9.34 9.55 -14.88
C GLY A 34 9.50 8.88 -16.24
N ARG A 35 10.10 7.67 -16.25
CA ARG A 35 10.28 6.81 -17.42
C ARG A 35 9.04 5.95 -17.69
N LEU A 36 8.52 5.28 -16.66
CA LEU A 36 7.33 4.42 -16.75
C LEU A 36 6.03 5.21 -16.92
N LYS A 37 6.06 6.52 -16.62
CA LYS A 37 4.93 7.46 -16.64
C LYS A 37 3.80 7.09 -15.67
N GLY A 38 3.09 8.11 -15.19
CA GLY A 38 1.99 7.94 -14.25
C GLY A 38 2.39 7.62 -12.81
N ASP A 39 1.39 7.30 -12.00
CA ASP A 39 1.53 6.89 -10.60
C ASP A 39 1.41 5.37 -10.45
N LEU A 40 2.16 4.80 -9.52
CA LEU A 40 2.17 3.36 -9.28
C LEU A 40 0.81 2.90 -8.70
N ARG A 41 0.22 1.88 -9.30
CA ARG A 41 -1.18 1.49 -9.07
C ARG A 41 -1.36 0.07 -8.57
N GLN A 42 -0.67 -0.89 -9.18
CA GLN A 42 -0.82 -2.31 -8.86
C GLN A 42 0.52 -3.01 -8.88
N ILE A 43 0.66 -3.98 -7.98
CA ILE A 43 1.70 -5.01 -8.00
C ILE A 43 1.00 -6.35 -7.80
N GLY A 44 1.36 -7.34 -8.61
CA GLY A 44 0.90 -8.70 -8.42
C GLY A 44 1.84 -9.77 -8.95
N TRP A 45 1.72 -10.97 -8.41
CA TRP A 45 2.57 -12.10 -8.79
C TRP A 45 1.95 -12.89 -9.93
N ALA A 46 2.79 -13.34 -10.86
CA ALA A 46 2.43 -14.42 -11.76
C ALA A 46 2.14 -15.70 -10.95
N PRO A 47 1.24 -16.59 -11.42
CA PRO A 47 0.86 -17.79 -10.67
C PRO A 47 2.03 -18.72 -10.33
N ASP A 48 3.01 -18.81 -11.23
CA ASP A 48 4.24 -19.58 -11.08
C ASP A 48 5.30 -18.88 -10.21
N GLY A 49 5.06 -17.62 -9.83
CA GLY A 49 5.97 -16.80 -9.04
C GLY A 49 7.25 -16.40 -9.78
N THR A 50 7.31 -16.51 -11.11
CA THR A 50 8.52 -16.15 -11.89
C THR A 50 8.57 -14.67 -12.23
N GLU A 51 7.41 -13.99 -12.25
CA GLU A 51 7.28 -12.59 -12.62
C GLU A 51 6.37 -11.80 -11.68
N LEU A 52 6.57 -10.48 -11.69
CA LEU A 52 5.76 -9.48 -11.03
C LEU A 52 5.14 -8.55 -12.08
N TYR A 53 3.82 -8.45 -12.09
CA TYR A 53 3.08 -7.45 -12.84
C TYR A 53 3.09 -6.12 -12.09
N ILE A 54 3.32 -5.04 -12.83
CA ILE A 54 3.28 -3.67 -12.35
C ILE A 54 2.32 -2.87 -13.23
N GLN A 55 1.43 -2.10 -12.60
CA GLN A 55 0.61 -1.11 -13.30
C GLN A 55 0.97 0.31 -12.85
N THR A 56 1.09 1.22 -13.79
CA THR A 56 1.03 2.66 -13.53
C THR A 56 -0.19 3.28 -14.19
N VAL A 57 -0.65 4.45 -13.73
CA VAL A 57 -1.79 5.16 -14.31
C VAL A 57 -1.45 6.62 -14.57
N GLU A 58 -1.74 7.11 -15.77
CA GLU A 58 -1.61 8.53 -16.12
C GLU A 58 -2.97 9.22 -16.17
N GLY A 59 -2.98 10.52 -15.87
CA GLY A 59 -4.19 11.33 -15.92
C GLY A 59 -5.06 11.22 -14.66
N PRO A 60 -6.02 12.14 -14.48
CA PRO A 60 -6.93 12.11 -13.35
C PRO A 60 -8.08 11.12 -13.59
N ALA A 61 -8.62 10.56 -12.52
CA ALA A 61 -9.90 9.86 -12.58
C ALA A 61 -11.02 10.78 -13.12
N PRO A 62 -11.93 10.28 -13.97
CA PRO A 62 -12.04 8.91 -14.46
C PRO A 62 -11.28 8.62 -15.77
N SER A 63 -10.54 9.58 -16.32
CA SER A 63 -9.83 9.47 -17.61
C SER A 63 -8.41 8.91 -17.45
N GLU A 64 -8.26 7.89 -16.61
CA GLU A 64 -6.98 7.27 -16.32
C GLU A 64 -6.52 6.40 -17.50
N HIS A 65 -5.24 6.49 -17.85
CA HIS A 65 -4.60 5.67 -18.87
C HIS A 65 -3.63 4.70 -18.20
N PRO A 66 -4.00 3.41 -18.04
CA PRO A 66 -3.12 2.44 -17.44
C PRO A 66 -1.96 2.07 -18.37
N ARG A 67 -0.79 1.83 -17.79
CA ARG A 67 0.36 1.21 -18.44
C ARG A 67 0.74 -0.06 -17.70
N HIS A 68 1.18 -1.04 -18.45
CA HIS A 68 1.34 -2.41 -17.98
C HIS A 68 2.79 -2.84 -18.18
N TYR A 69 3.37 -3.41 -17.12
CA TYR A 69 4.74 -3.90 -17.14
C TYR A 69 4.83 -5.25 -16.44
N VAL A 70 5.82 -6.05 -16.83
CA VAL A 70 6.25 -7.26 -16.11
C VAL A 70 7.73 -7.12 -15.73
N VAL A 71 8.09 -7.69 -14.59
CA VAL A 71 9.44 -7.72 -14.05
C VAL A 71 9.76 -9.16 -13.63
N PRO A 72 10.87 -9.76 -14.08
CA PRO A 72 11.31 -11.05 -13.56
C PRO A 72 11.52 -10.98 -12.05
N ALA A 73 11.03 -11.96 -11.30
CA ALA A 73 11.17 -12.01 -9.84
C ALA A 73 12.63 -12.19 -9.39
N THR A 74 13.49 -12.70 -10.28
CA THR A 74 14.95 -12.77 -10.11
C THR A 74 15.65 -11.42 -10.26
N GLY A 75 14.90 -10.39 -10.68
CA GLY A 75 15.38 -9.04 -10.91
C GLY A 75 15.61 -8.73 -12.39
N GLY A 76 15.61 -7.44 -12.70
CA GLY A 76 15.74 -6.94 -14.07
C GLY A 76 15.02 -5.61 -14.29
N ALA A 77 15.03 -5.13 -15.54
CA ALA A 77 14.27 -3.95 -15.93
C ALA A 77 12.80 -4.31 -16.18
N PRO A 78 11.84 -3.41 -15.86
CA PRO A 78 10.45 -3.58 -16.26
C PRO A 78 10.32 -3.63 -17.79
N THR A 79 9.59 -4.62 -18.28
CA THR A 79 9.27 -4.80 -19.70
C THR A 79 7.81 -4.42 -19.92
N SER A 80 7.55 -3.53 -20.88
CA SER A 80 6.18 -3.13 -21.23
C SER A 80 5.41 -4.28 -21.85
N VAL A 81 4.14 -4.38 -21.52
CA VAL A 81 3.18 -5.28 -22.18
C VAL A 81 1.96 -4.48 -22.65
N ASP A 82 1.30 -4.94 -23.70
CA ASP A 82 0.23 -4.15 -24.35
C ASP A 82 -1.03 -4.03 -23.50
N ARG A 83 -1.30 -5.04 -22.66
CA ARG A 83 -2.49 -5.11 -21.80
C ARG A 83 -2.18 -5.82 -20.50
N GLN A 84 -3.02 -5.59 -19.50
CA GLN A 84 -2.99 -6.36 -18.25
C GLN A 84 -3.14 -7.86 -18.55
N PRO A 85 -2.21 -8.72 -18.09
CA PRO A 85 -2.38 -10.15 -18.15
C PRO A 85 -3.59 -10.60 -17.32
N GLU A 86 -4.30 -11.63 -17.78
CA GLU A 86 -5.49 -12.16 -17.10
C GLU A 86 -5.19 -12.57 -15.65
N TRP A 87 -4.06 -13.26 -15.44
CA TRP A 87 -3.62 -13.67 -14.10
C TRP A 87 -3.39 -12.47 -13.17
N ALA A 88 -2.98 -11.31 -13.69
CA ALA A 88 -2.75 -10.13 -12.88
C ALA A 88 -4.08 -9.50 -12.43
N GLN A 89 -5.11 -9.58 -13.26
CA GLN A 89 -6.47 -9.18 -12.90
C GLN A 89 -7.04 -10.10 -11.81
N THR A 90 -6.94 -11.42 -11.99
CA THR A 90 -7.37 -12.40 -10.98
C THR A 90 -6.63 -12.21 -9.66
N TYR A 91 -5.31 -12.02 -9.73
CA TYR A 91 -4.48 -11.78 -8.56
C TYR A 91 -4.93 -10.50 -7.83
N TRP A 92 -5.11 -9.39 -8.56
CA TRP A 92 -5.54 -8.13 -7.95
C TRP A 92 -6.88 -8.26 -7.24
N ALA A 93 -7.85 -8.92 -7.87
CA ALA A 93 -9.17 -9.16 -7.28
C ALA A 93 -9.06 -9.89 -5.93
N PHE A 94 -8.23 -10.94 -5.86
CA PHE A 94 -8.01 -11.70 -4.63
C PHE A 94 -7.33 -10.87 -3.54
N LYS A 95 -6.21 -10.21 -3.84
CA LYS A 95 -5.41 -9.55 -2.79
C LYS A 95 -6.08 -8.31 -2.20
N SER A 96 -6.95 -7.68 -2.99
CA SER A 96 -7.62 -6.42 -2.65
C SER A 96 -9.07 -6.62 -2.18
N ASP A 97 -9.52 -7.87 -2.10
CA ASP A 97 -10.86 -8.21 -1.63
C ASP A 97 -11.10 -7.67 -0.21
N ARG A 98 -12.36 -7.39 0.11
CA ARG A 98 -12.77 -6.98 1.45
C ARG A 98 -12.65 -8.14 2.45
N SER A 99 -12.87 -9.37 2.01
CA SER A 99 -12.80 -10.55 2.87
C SER A 99 -11.54 -11.37 2.61
N ALA A 100 -11.02 -12.01 3.65
CA ALA A 100 -9.88 -12.89 3.52
C ALA A 100 -10.26 -14.11 2.64
N PRO A 101 -9.40 -14.48 1.68
CA PRO A 101 -9.66 -15.57 0.76
C PRO A 101 -9.71 -16.89 1.53
N GLY A 102 -10.84 -17.59 1.46
CA GLY A 102 -11.05 -18.84 2.20
C GLY A 102 -11.43 -18.67 3.68
N VAL A 103 -11.46 -17.44 4.21
CA VAL A 103 -11.91 -17.13 5.57
C VAL A 103 -12.89 -15.95 5.51
N PRO A 104 -14.13 -16.15 5.01
CA PRO A 104 -15.05 -15.06 4.69
C PRO A 104 -15.50 -14.23 5.92
N THR A 105 -15.39 -14.81 7.12
CA THR A 105 -15.67 -14.14 8.40
C THR A 105 -14.62 -13.10 8.79
N LEU A 106 -13.40 -13.21 8.26
CA LEU A 106 -12.33 -12.24 8.46
C LEU A 106 -12.47 -11.16 7.38
N MET A 107 -13.07 -10.03 7.73
CA MET A 107 -13.46 -8.98 6.79
C MET A 107 -12.95 -7.62 7.22
N ILE A 108 -12.52 -6.82 6.25
CA ILE A 108 -12.15 -5.43 6.42
C ILE A 108 -13.42 -4.57 6.52
N ASP A 109 -13.53 -3.78 7.58
CA ASP A 109 -14.52 -2.73 7.72
C ASP A 109 -14.07 -1.46 7.02
N VAL A 110 -15.02 -0.79 6.36
CA VAL A 110 -14.78 0.46 5.63
C VAL A 110 -15.53 1.58 6.33
N LYS A 111 -14.79 2.57 6.83
CA LYS A 111 -15.33 3.75 7.50
C LYS A 111 -14.98 5.01 6.71
N GLN A 112 -15.98 5.83 6.42
CA GLN A 112 -15.81 7.17 5.85
C GLN A 112 -16.18 8.22 6.90
N THR A 113 -15.31 9.19 7.12
CA THR A 113 -15.53 10.33 8.04
C THR A 113 -15.19 11.66 7.37
N LEU A 114 -15.79 12.74 7.88
CA LEU A 114 -15.34 14.11 7.62
C LEU A 114 -14.60 14.60 8.86
N GLU A 115 -13.33 14.96 8.71
CA GLU A 115 -12.45 15.35 9.80
C GLU A 115 -11.98 16.78 9.62
N ASN A 116 -11.94 17.53 10.72
CA ASN A 116 -11.46 18.91 10.69
C ASN A 116 -9.94 18.89 10.82
N LEU A 117 -9.23 19.50 9.86
CA LEU A 117 -7.82 19.80 10.03
C LEU A 117 -7.69 20.85 11.15
N LYS A 118 -7.28 20.43 12.35
CA LYS A 118 -6.84 21.38 13.38
C LYS A 118 -5.45 21.85 13.01
N PHE A 119 -5.33 23.05 12.47
CA PHE A 119 -4.04 23.74 12.46
C PHE A 119 -3.64 23.94 13.93
N GLY A 120 -2.55 23.32 14.37
CA GLY A 120 -2.00 23.57 15.69
C GLY A 120 -1.58 25.03 15.81
N THR A 121 -2.27 25.78 16.66
CA THR A 121 -1.81 27.08 17.12
C THR A 121 -0.73 26.87 18.18
N GLY A 122 0.55 27.00 17.80
CA GLY A 122 1.75 27.01 18.69
C GLY A 122 2.49 25.67 18.76
N SER A 123 3.83 25.58 18.75
CA SER A 123 4.88 26.55 19.10
C SER A 123 6.28 26.10 18.61
N ALA A 124 7.21 27.07 18.61
CA ALA A 124 8.66 26.94 18.77
C ALA A 124 9.56 26.53 17.58
N GLY A 125 9.76 27.49 16.67
CA GLY A 125 11.04 27.71 16.01
C GLY A 125 11.70 28.98 16.55
N ALA A 126 12.15 28.94 17.80
CA ALA A 126 13.08 29.95 18.31
C ALA A 126 14.48 29.60 17.78
N ALA A 127 14.90 30.28 16.72
CA ALA A 127 16.29 30.63 16.39
C ALA A 127 16.33 31.21 14.96
N ASP A 128 16.19 32.52 14.81
CA ASP A 128 17.39 33.34 14.56
C ASP A 128 17.07 34.82 14.72
N GLY A 129 18.01 35.55 15.33
CA GLY A 129 17.84 36.91 15.80
C GLY A 129 17.82 37.97 14.70
N GLY A 130 17.17 39.09 15.01
CA GLY A 130 17.25 40.30 14.19
C GLY A 130 16.21 41.33 14.56
N ASP A 131 16.54 42.18 15.53
CA ASP A 131 15.82 43.39 15.91
C ASP A 131 15.25 44.16 14.70
N ARG A 132 13.94 44.40 14.71
CA ARG A 132 13.33 45.59 14.12
C ARG A 132 12.12 46.04 14.94
N ALA A 133 12.34 47.10 15.70
CA ALA A 133 11.28 47.98 16.17
C ALA A 133 10.58 48.63 14.96
N GLY A 134 9.25 48.66 14.98
CA GLY A 134 8.49 49.52 14.08
C GLY A 134 7.08 49.03 13.76
N GLY A 135 6.09 49.77 14.24
CA GLY A 135 4.83 50.00 13.52
C GLY A 135 3.72 49.00 13.79
N GLY A 136 2.71 49.46 14.54
CA GLY A 136 1.47 48.73 14.77
C GLY A 136 0.82 48.27 13.46
N THR A 137 0.41 47.01 13.45
CA THR A 137 -0.57 46.52 12.48
C THR A 137 -1.75 45.97 13.27
N VAL A 138 -2.89 46.59 13.01
CA VAL A 138 -4.22 46.28 13.52
C VAL A 138 -4.48 44.78 13.42
N MET A 139 -4.66 44.12 14.57
CA MET A 139 -5.26 42.79 14.65
C MET A 139 -6.74 42.91 14.28
N SER A 140 -7.03 43.00 12.98
CA SER A 140 -8.41 42.98 12.48
C SER A 140 -9.00 41.60 12.74
N GLY A 141 -10.17 41.53 13.38
CA GLY A 141 -10.94 40.29 13.61
C GLY A 141 -11.19 39.44 12.36
N ALA A 142 -11.01 40.01 11.17
CA ALA A 142 -11.04 39.31 9.88
C ALA A 142 -9.96 38.22 9.70
N ASN A 143 -8.86 38.23 10.48
CA ASN A 143 -7.85 37.16 10.44
C ASN A 143 -8.14 36.00 11.41
N LEU A 144 -8.99 36.21 12.43
CA LEU A 144 -9.48 35.14 13.31
C LEU A 144 -10.54 34.28 12.60
N ASP A 145 -11.39 34.90 11.77
CA ASP A 145 -12.39 34.18 10.99
C ASP A 145 -11.79 33.34 9.85
N ARG A 146 -10.61 33.73 9.32
CA ARG A 146 -9.88 32.95 8.32
C ARG A 146 -9.10 31.78 8.95
N ALA A 147 -8.66 31.91 10.20
CA ALA A 147 -8.07 30.82 10.98
C ALA A 147 -9.09 29.76 11.43
N ALA A 148 -10.39 30.09 11.41
CA ALA A 148 -11.49 29.19 11.77
C ALA A 148 -12.06 28.38 10.60
N GLN A 149 -11.56 28.54 9.37
CA GLN A 149 -11.88 27.64 8.27
C GLN A 149 -11.12 26.32 8.45
N SER A 150 -11.58 25.48 9.38
CA SER A 150 -11.15 24.10 9.46
C SER A 150 -11.39 23.45 8.11
N GLN A 151 -10.33 23.11 7.39
CA GLN A 151 -10.48 22.37 6.14
C GLN A 151 -11.05 20.99 6.51
N LYS A 152 -12.29 20.72 6.09
CA LYS A 152 -12.89 19.40 6.22
C LYS A 152 -12.20 18.45 5.26
N LEU A 153 -11.59 17.40 5.79
CA LEU A 153 -10.97 16.33 5.04
C LEU A 153 -11.93 15.15 4.97
N THR A 154 -12.12 14.56 3.79
CA THR A 154 -12.76 13.25 3.69
C THR A 154 -11.73 12.18 3.96
N VAL A 155 -11.96 11.36 4.98
CA VAL A 155 -11.04 10.30 5.38
C VAL A 155 -11.74 8.95 5.22
N TRP A 156 -11.11 8.04 4.49
CA TRP A 156 -11.50 6.63 4.40
C TRP A 156 -10.51 5.79 5.19
N ARG A 157 -11.02 4.95 6.10
CA ARG A 157 -10.22 3.98 6.85
C ARG A 157 -10.72 2.58 6.60
N PHE A 158 -9.79 1.69 6.30
CA PHE A 158 -10.01 0.27 6.18
C PHE A 158 -9.49 -0.38 7.46
N ILE A 159 -10.37 -1.06 8.18
CA ILE A 159 -10.13 -1.52 9.55
C ILE A 159 -10.29 -3.04 9.57
N LEU A 160 -9.29 -3.77 10.03
CA LEU A 160 -9.35 -5.21 10.24
C LEU A 160 -8.98 -5.51 11.69
N LEU A 161 -9.85 -6.18 12.44
CA LEU A 161 -9.58 -6.55 13.84
C LEU A 161 -9.10 -5.35 14.68
N ASP A 162 -9.82 -4.23 14.58
CA ASP A 162 -9.52 -2.95 15.24
C ASP A 162 -8.20 -2.28 14.79
N GLN A 163 -7.56 -2.78 13.72
CA GLN A 163 -6.33 -2.21 13.14
C GLN A 163 -6.62 -1.47 11.83
N ILE A 164 -6.09 -0.26 11.67
CA ILE A 164 -6.14 0.45 10.40
C ILE A 164 -5.11 -0.19 9.46
N VAL A 165 -5.61 -0.87 8.41
CA VAL A 165 -4.77 -1.51 7.38
C VAL A 165 -4.64 -0.65 6.12
N SER A 166 -5.45 0.40 6.00
CA SER A 166 -5.30 1.43 4.96
C SER A 166 -6.01 2.73 5.37
N GLU A 167 -5.43 3.87 5.02
CA GLU A 167 -6.04 5.19 5.18
C GLU A 167 -5.91 6.00 3.89
N PHE A 168 -6.97 6.74 3.53
CA PHE A 168 -6.99 7.65 2.39
C PHE A 168 -7.59 8.99 2.81
N VAL A 169 -6.82 10.06 2.64
CA VAL A 169 -7.21 11.42 3.00
C VAL A 169 -7.38 12.25 1.73
N ASN A 170 -8.57 12.80 1.52
CA ASN A 170 -8.94 13.63 0.35
C ASN A 170 -8.63 12.97 -1.00
N GLN A 171 -8.64 11.65 -1.04
CA GLN A 171 -8.40 10.89 -2.26
C GLN A 171 -9.34 9.69 -2.30
N ARG A 172 -9.57 9.17 -3.51
CA ARG A 172 -10.35 7.97 -3.72
C ARG A 172 -9.66 6.79 -3.02
N PRO A 173 -10.38 5.97 -2.23
CA PRO A 173 -9.82 4.77 -1.65
C PRO A 173 -9.52 3.71 -2.72
N ILE A 174 -8.40 3.01 -2.55
CA ILE A 174 -7.85 2.07 -3.53
C ILE A 174 -7.53 0.78 -2.79
N PRO A 175 -8.46 -0.19 -2.77
CA PRO A 175 -8.20 -1.50 -2.18
C PRO A 175 -6.93 -2.13 -2.76
N GLY A 176 -6.13 -2.78 -1.92
CA GLY A 176 -4.85 -3.38 -2.34
C GLY A 176 -3.65 -2.43 -2.42
N LEU A 177 -3.83 -1.11 -2.22
CA LEU A 177 -2.74 -0.14 -2.23
C LEU A 177 -1.84 -0.26 -1.00
N MET A 178 -2.43 -0.34 0.19
CA MET A 178 -1.69 -0.40 1.46
C MET A 178 -1.74 -1.77 2.11
N PHE A 179 -2.47 -2.73 1.53
CA PHE A 179 -2.60 -4.08 2.08
C PHE A 179 -2.67 -5.14 0.98
N SER A 180 -2.48 -6.39 1.38
CA SER A 180 -2.68 -7.58 0.56
C SER A 180 -3.01 -8.75 1.45
N TRP A 181 -4.08 -9.48 1.14
CA TRP A 181 -4.30 -10.80 1.71
C TRP A 181 -3.17 -11.75 1.35
N GLY A 182 -2.81 -12.60 2.31
CA GLY A 182 -1.95 -13.76 2.10
C GLY A 182 -2.69 -14.90 1.38
N PRO A 183 -2.02 -16.05 1.19
CA PRO A 183 -2.61 -17.18 0.47
C PRO A 183 -3.95 -17.63 1.05
N ARG A 184 -4.81 -18.21 0.19
CA ARG A 184 -6.14 -18.68 0.57
C ARG A 184 -6.09 -19.62 1.78
N GLY A 185 -6.94 -19.36 2.78
CA GLY A 185 -7.07 -20.15 4.01
C GLY A 185 -6.14 -19.71 5.15
N THR A 186 -5.11 -18.91 4.88
CA THR A 186 -4.14 -18.51 5.90
C THR A 186 -4.65 -17.48 6.89
N GLY A 187 -5.63 -16.66 6.51
CA GLY A 187 -6.14 -15.57 7.36
C GLY A 187 -5.11 -14.49 7.70
N VAL A 188 -3.96 -14.44 7.01
CA VAL A 188 -2.93 -13.40 7.23
C VAL A 188 -3.10 -12.28 6.22
N ILE A 189 -2.84 -11.04 6.65
CA ILE A 189 -2.76 -9.85 5.80
C ILE A 189 -1.37 -9.22 5.97
N ALA A 190 -0.80 -8.76 4.87
CA ALA A 190 0.31 -7.83 4.91
C ALA A 190 -0.24 -6.42 4.70
N TYR A 191 0.19 -5.44 5.49
CA TYR A 191 -0.22 -4.06 5.32
C TYR A 191 0.90 -3.09 5.66
N THR A 192 0.80 -1.85 5.17
CA THR A 192 1.72 -0.77 5.52
C THR A 192 1.06 0.11 6.56
N ASP A 193 1.75 0.35 7.67
CA ASP A 193 1.27 1.27 8.71
C ASP A 193 1.48 2.75 8.34
N ALA A 194 1.06 3.64 9.24
CA ALA A 194 1.18 5.09 9.04
C ALA A 194 2.64 5.58 8.94
N ASP A 195 3.60 4.82 9.49
CA ASP A 195 5.04 5.12 9.44
C ASP A 195 5.70 4.55 8.16
N GLY A 196 4.91 3.92 7.28
CA GLY A 196 5.43 3.29 6.06
C GLY A 196 6.10 1.94 6.30
N ARG A 197 5.96 1.33 7.49
CA ARG A 197 6.53 0.01 7.80
C ARG A 197 5.61 -1.08 7.31
N LEU A 198 6.21 -2.19 6.87
CA LEU A 198 5.47 -3.37 6.45
C LEU A 198 5.18 -4.28 7.66
N MET A 199 3.90 -4.61 7.83
CA MET A 199 3.34 -5.33 8.96
C MET A 199 2.61 -6.59 8.49
N LEU A 200 2.63 -7.63 9.32
CA LEU A 200 1.76 -8.80 9.20
C LEU A 200 0.75 -8.78 10.34
N LEU A 201 -0.48 -9.19 10.05
CA LEU A 201 -1.57 -9.38 11.01
C LEU A 201 -2.29 -10.68 10.66
N ASP A 202 -2.52 -11.55 11.65
CA ASP A 202 -3.33 -12.76 11.48
C ASP A 202 -4.73 -12.64 12.10
N GLN A 203 -5.53 -13.68 11.88
CA GLN A 203 -6.90 -13.77 12.39
C GLN A 203 -7.01 -13.78 13.93
N GLU A 204 -5.92 -14.11 14.64
CA GLU A 204 -5.85 -14.13 16.10
C GLU A 204 -5.33 -12.79 16.68
N ARG A 205 -5.27 -11.74 15.84
CA ARG A 205 -4.79 -10.39 16.20
C ARG A 205 -3.29 -10.34 16.54
N ARG A 206 -2.52 -11.39 16.23
CA ARG A 206 -1.06 -11.36 16.40
C ARG A 206 -0.45 -10.53 15.28
N ARG A 207 0.56 -9.74 15.62
CA ARG A 207 1.19 -8.78 14.71
C ARG A 207 2.70 -8.93 14.70
N GLN A 208 3.28 -8.74 13.53
CA GLN A 208 4.73 -8.72 13.36
C GLN A 208 5.14 -7.60 12.39
N THR A 209 6.18 -6.85 12.74
CA THR A 209 6.83 -5.91 11.82
C THR A 209 7.88 -6.63 10.99
N ILE A 210 7.90 -6.41 9.68
CA ILE A 210 8.99 -6.87 8.81
C ILE A 210 10.15 -5.89 8.91
N GLY A 211 11.30 -6.36 9.41
CA GLY A 211 12.48 -5.54 9.63
C GLY A 211 13.09 -4.98 8.34
N GLY A 212 13.71 -3.79 8.42
CA GLY A 212 14.43 -3.17 7.31
C GLY A 212 13.54 -2.55 6.22
N VAL A 213 12.22 -2.45 6.46
CA VAL A 213 11.26 -1.88 5.52
C VAL A 213 10.82 -0.49 5.96
N LYS A 214 10.76 0.45 5.01
CA LYS A 214 10.24 1.82 5.21
C LYS A 214 9.56 2.31 3.93
N ASP A 215 8.68 3.31 4.05
CA ASP A 215 7.98 3.93 2.93
C ASP A 215 7.41 2.91 1.92
N ALA A 216 6.93 1.77 2.42
CA ALA A 216 6.42 0.69 1.61
C ALA A 216 5.00 0.98 1.13
N VAL A 217 4.68 0.51 -0.07
CA VAL A 217 3.32 0.49 -0.63
C VAL A 217 3.16 -0.77 -1.47
N LEU A 218 1.90 -1.10 -1.78
CA LEU A 218 1.52 -2.21 -2.66
C LEU A 218 2.14 -3.55 -2.24
N PRO A 219 1.99 -3.98 -0.97
CA PRO A 219 2.42 -5.31 -0.57
C PRO A 219 1.72 -6.36 -1.44
N ALA A 220 2.39 -7.46 -1.77
CA ALA A 220 1.90 -8.48 -2.69
C ALA A 220 2.52 -9.84 -2.35
N TRP A 221 1.72 -10.75 -1.79
CA TRP A 221 2.15 -12.12 -1.49
C TRP A 221 2.32 -12.95 -2.76
N SER A 222 3.37 -13.77 -2.84
CA SER A 222 3.41 -14.84 -3.83
C SER A 222 2.26 -15.81 -3.61
N THR A 223 1.85 -16.52 -4.65
CA THR A 223 0.70 -17.46 -4.59
C THR A 223 0.85 -18.51 -3.46
N GLY A 224 2.06 -19.04 -3.24
CA GLY A 224 2.35 -19.96 -2.13
C GLY A 224 2.64 -19.29 -0.78
N GLY A 225 2.87 -17.98 -0.78
CA GLY A 225 3.14 -17.17 0.41
C GLY A 225 4.54 -17.32 1.00
N GLU A 226 5.50 -17.81 0.23
CA GLU A 226 6.93 -17.88 0.58
C GLU A 226 7.65 -16.56 0.29
N ARG A 227 7.01 -15.63 -0.43
CA ARG A 227 7.57 -14.33 -0.78
C ARG A 227 6.53 -13.23 -0.61
N LEU A 228 7.02 -12.05 -0.25
CA LEU A 228 6.23 -10.83 -0.17
C LEU A 228 6.97 -9.72 -0.92
N ALA A 229 6.39 -9.28 -2.03
CA ALA A 229 6.86 -8.13 -2.79
C ALA A 229 6.20 -6.84 -2.30
N TYR A 230 6.86 -5.71 -2.48
CA TYR A 230 6.31 -4.38 -2.21
C TYR A 230 7.11 -3.33 -2.98
N ALA A 231 6.54 -2.14 -3.18
CA ALA A 231 7.30 -0.99 -3.68
C ALA A 231 7.74 -0.12 -2.52
N GLN A 232 9.04 0.13 -2.42
CA GLN A 232 9.65 1.03 -1.44
C GLN A 232 9.93 2.38 -2.10
N LYS A 233 9.35 3.46 -1.58
CA LYS A 233 9.65 4.80 -2.09
C LYS A 233 11.10 5.16 -1.79
N THR A 234 11.82 5.61 -2.81
CA THR A 234 13.23 6.06 -2.69
C THR A 234 13.41 7.51 -3.12
N GLY A 235 12.38 8.11 -3.73
CA GLY A 235 12.33 9.52 -4.09
C GLY A 235 10.95 9.93 -4.58
N ARG A 236 10.82 11.17 -5.08
CA ARG A 236 9.51 11.72 -5.50
C ARG A 236 8.80 10.90 -6.58
N ARG A 237 9.56 10.37 -7.54
CA ARG A 237 9.07 9.54 -8.67
C ARG A 237 9.87 8.26 -8.83
N LYS A 238 10.49 7.79 -7.74
CA LYS A 238 11.38 6.64 -7.73
C LYS A 238 10.97 5.68 -6.63
N TYR A 239 10.86 4.41 -7.01
CA TYR A 239 10.59 3.30 -6.12
C TYR A 239 11.58 2.19 -6.41
N ARG A 240 11.86 1.36 -5.40
CA ARG A 240 12.44 0.04 -5.60
C ARG A 240 11.35 -1.00 -5.43
N LEU A 241 11.22 -1.89 -6.40
CA LEU A 241 10.49 -3.13 -6.20
C LEU A 241 11.35 -4.01 -5.31
N MET A 242 10.85 -4.35 -4.13
CA MET A 242 11.54 -5.13 -3.12
C MET A 242 10.83 -6.48 -2.96
N CYS A 243 11.57 -7.50 -2.52
CA CYS A 243 11.04 -8.80 -2.15
C CYS A 243 11.64 -9.26 -0.83
N VAL A 244 10.82 -9.90 0.00
CA VAL A 244 11.23 -10.57 1.24
C VAL A 244 10.84 -12.03 1.15
N THR A 245 11.74 -12.94 1.55
CA THR A 245 11.41 -14.35 1.73
C THR A 245 10.74 -14.58 3.09
N LEU A 246 9.74 -15.43 3.12
CA LEU A 246 8.96 -15.77 4.32
C LEU A 246 9.04 -17.27 4.57
N ALA A 247 9.53 -17.66 5.75
CA ALA A 247 9.51 -19.03 6.23
C ALA A 247 8.47 -19.16 7.35
N LYS A 248 7.61 -20.17 7.24
CA LYS A 248 6.49 -20.45 8.15
C LYS A 248 6.90 -21.48 9.19
#